data_AF-A0A8J6B781-F1
#
_entry.id   AF-A0A8J6B781-F1
#
_cell.length_a   1.000
_cell.length_b   1.000
_cell.length_c   1.000
_cell.angle_alpha   90.00
_cell.angle_beta   90.00
_cell.angle_gamma   90.00
#
_symmetry.space_group_name_H-M   'P 1'
#
loop_
_entity.id
_entity.type
_entity.pdbx_description
1 polymer ?
#
loop_
_entity_poly.entity_id
_entity_poly.type
_entity_poly.pdbx_seq_one_letter_code
_entity_poly.pdbx_strand_id
1 'polypeptide(L)'
;WVSKHIKKPIRSTVLSLDWHPNNVLLAAGSCDFKTRVFSAYIKEVDEKPASTPWGSKMPFGQLMSEFGGAGSGGWVHSVSFSASGNRLAWVSHDSIVSVVDASKNMSVSQLKTEFLPLLSVIFVSENSVIAAGHDCCPMLFTYDDTGSLTFVSKLDIPKQSTQRNISAMERFRNMDKRATTEDRNTTLETLHQNSITQVSIYDGDKSDCRKFCTTGIDGAMTIWDFKTLESYIQGLRIM
;
A
#
# COMPACT_ATOMS: atom_id res chain seq x y z
N TRP A 1 23.23 11.91 -20.10
CA TRP A 1 22.54 10.73 -19.54
C TRP A 1 22.02 9.87 -20.67
N VAL A 2 22.49 8.63 -20.78
CA VAL A 2 21.96 7.65 -21.75
C VAL A 2 21.02 6.73 -20.98
N SER A 3 19.75 6.67 -21.37
CA SER A 3 18.77 5.81 -20.70
C SER A 3 18.91 4.36 -21.15
N LYS A 4 19.00 3.42 -20.20
CA LYS A 4 18.87 1.97 -20.44
C LYS A 4 17.43 1.55 -20.15
N HIS A 5 16.80 0.77 -21.04
CA HIS A 5 15.36 0.49 -20.98
C HIS A 5 15.10 -0.99 -20.66
N ILE A 6 14.26 -1.27 -19.68
CA ILE A 6 13.69 -2.60 -19.43
C ILE A 6 12.31 -2.65 -20.09
N LYS A 7 12.20 -3.28 -21.27
CA LYS A 7 10.96 -3.26 -22.08
C LYS A 7 10.12 -4.54 -21.95
N LYS A 8 10.75 -5.71 -21.94
CA LYS A 8 10.05 -7.00 -21.94
C LYS A 8 10.14 -7.65 -20.56
N PRO A 9 9.11 -8.40 -20.12
CA PRO A 9 7.86 -8.72 -20.81
C PRO A 9 6.69 -7.76 -20.50
N ILE A 10 6.95 -6.49 -20.13
CA ILE A 10 5.92 -5.51 -19.77
C ILE A 10 5.00 -5.24 -20.97
N ARG A 11 3.68 -5.43 -20.79
CA ARG A 11 2.68 -5.29 -21.89
C ARG A 11 1.71 -4.13 -21.73
N SER A 12 1.81 -3.38 -20.64
CA SER A 12 0.92 -2.25 -20.35
C SER A 12 1.63 -1.24 -19.44
N THR A 13 0.94 -0.16 -19.10
CA THR A 13 1.47 0.93 -18.25
C THR A 13 1.98 0.39 -16.91
N VAL A 14 3.17 0.84 -16.50
CA VAL A 14 3.70 0.62 -15.14
C VAL A 14 3.11 1.69 -14.23
N LEU A 15 2.48 1.28 -13.14
CA LEU A 15 1.79 2.17 -12.19
C LEU A 15 2.64 2.45 -10.95
N SER A 16 3.47 1.50 -10.54
CA SER A 16 4.26 1.62 -9.31
C SER A 16 5.61 0.94 -9.42
N LEU A 17 6.55 1.45 -8.63
CA LEU A 17 7.92 0.99 -8.51
C LEU A 17 8.33 1.01 -7.05
N ASP A 18 9.14 0.04 -6.62
CA ASP A 18 9.85 0.12 -5.34
C ASP A 18 11.21 -0.57 -5.44
N TRP A 19 12.23 0.07 -4.87
CA TRP A 19 13.59 -0.43 -4.89
C TRP A 19 13.81 -1.44 -3.75
N HIS A 20 14.51 -2.52 -4.07
CA HIS A 20 15.08 -3.40 -3.07
C HIS A 20 16.21 -2.66 -2.33
N PRO A 21 16.47 -2.94 -1.03
CA PRO A 21 17.54 -2.30 -0.26
C PRO A 21 18.96 -2.47 -0.81
N ASN A 22 19.16 -3.29 -1.86
CA ASN A 22 20.46 -3.48 -2.50
C ASN A 22 20.69 -2.51 -3.67
N ASN A 23 19.73 -1.62 -3.95
CA ASN A 23 19.74 -0.66 -5.06
C ASN A 23 19.90 -1.27 -6.46
N VAL A 24 19.67 -2.58 -6.59
CA VAL A 24 19.81 -3.32 -7.86
C VAL A 24 18.49 -3.93 -8.28
N LEU A 25 17.77 -4.58 -7.37
CA LEU A 25 16.46 -5.15 -7.70
C LEU A 25 15.39 -4.06 -7.65
N LEU A 26 14.49 -4.09 -8.62
CA LEU A 26 13.41 -3.13 -8.78
C LEU A 26 12.09 -3.90 -8.97
N ALA A 27 11.15 -3.69 -8.06
CA ALA A 27 9.79 -4.18 -8.20
C ALA A 27 8.99 -3.23 -9.11
N ALA A 28 8.08 -3.78 -9.90
CA ALA A 28 7.19 -3.04 -10.77
C ALA A 28 5.79 -3.66 -10.77
N GLY A 29 4.77 -2.82 -10.54
CA GLY A 29 3.36 -3.16 -10.72
C GLY A 29 2.81 -2.52 -12.00
N SER A 30 2.04 -3.27 -12.79
CA SER A 30 1.54 -2.80 -14.09
C SER A 30 0.08 -3.13 -14.39
N CYS A 31 -0.48 -2.41 -15.36
CA CYS A 31 -1.85 -2.60 -15.87
C CYS A 31 -2.04 -3.90 -16.68
N ASP A 32 -0.99 -4.69 -16.89
CA ASP A 32 -1.10 -6.05 -17.46
C ASP A 32 -1.33 -7.12 -16.37
N PHE A 33 -1.70 -6.67 -15.17
CA PHE A 33 -2.09 -7.49 -14.00
C PHE A 33 -0.93 -8.27 -13.38
N LYS A 34 0.29 -7.77 -13.55
CA LYS A 34 1.52 -8.43 -13.11
C LYS A 34 2.29 -7.57 -12.12
N THR A 35 2.88 -8.27 -11.15
CA THR A 35 3.94 -7.76 -10.28
C THR A 35 5.23 -8.43 -10.69
N ARG A 36 6.28 -7.66 -10.96
CA ARG A 36 7.56 -8.18 -11.46
C ARG A 36 8.70 -7.65 -10.62
N VAL A 37 9.75 -8.47 -10.49
CA VAL A 37 11.05 -8.05 -9.96
C VAL A 37 12.07 -8.12 -11.08
N PHE A 38 12.71 -7.01 -11.40
CA PHE A 38 13.77 -6.92 -12.39
C PHE A 38 15.11 -6.62 -11.72
N SER A 39 16.21 -7.03 -12.34
CA SER A 39 17.52 -6.42 -12.09
C SER A 39 17.65 -5.14 -12.90
N ALA A 40 17.92 -4.03 -12.22
CA ALA A 40 18.32 -2.76 -12.80
C ALA A 40 19.83 -2.49 -12.65
N TYR A 41 20.64 -3.53 -12.39
CA TYR A 41 22.09 -3.43 -12.22
C TYR A 41 22.80 -2.72 -13.37
N ILE A 42 23.55 -1.66 -13.07
CA ILE A 42 24.38 -0.90 -14.00
C ILE A 42 25.84 -1.02 -13.56
N LYS A 43 26.58 -1.91 -14.23
CA LYS A 43 28.01 -2.20 -13.96
C LYS A 43 28.89 -0.95 -13.84
N GLU A 44 28.54 0.12 -14.55
CA GLU A 44 29.32 1.35 -14.59
C GLU A 44 29.18 2.22 -13.32
N VAL A 45 28.14 2.01 -12.51
CA VAL A 45 27.87 2.85 -11.30
C VAL A 45 27.59 2.02 -10.04
N ASP A 46 27.25 0.74 -10.18
CA ASP A 46 26.91 -0.13 -9.06
C ASP A 46 28.07 -1.07 -8.70
N GLU A 47 28.17 -1.38 -7.41
CA GLU A 47 28.97 -2.52 -6.96
C GLU A 47 28.33 -3.83 -7.43
N LYS A 48 29.16 -4.88 -7.59
CA LYS A 48 28.65 -6.19 -7.98
C LYS A 48 27.70 -6.72 -6.89
N PRO A 49 26.42 -6.97 -7.21
CA PRO A 49 25.45 -7.36 -6.19
C PRO A 49 25.74 -8.75 -5.63
N ALA A 50 25.56 -8.90 -4.31
CA ALA A 50 25.54 -10.20 -3.65
C ALA A 50 24.29 -11.00 -4.03
N SER A 51 24.36 -12.34 -3.93
CA SER A 51 23.19 -13.18 -4.17
C SER A 51 22.07 -12.85 -3.19
N THR A 52 20.83 -12.86 -3.68
CA THR A 52 19.63 -12.68 -2.84
C THR A 52 18.74 -13.92 -2.96
N PRO A 53 17.72 -14.08 -2.11
CA PRO A 53 16.71 -15.13 -2.29
C PRO A 53 15.96 -15.01 -3.64
N TRP A 54 15.94 -13.82 -4.26
CA TRP A 54 15.40 -13.58 -5.60
C TRP A 54 16.24 -14.17 -6.74
N GLY A 55 17.51 -14.48 -6.47
CA GLY A 55 18.42 -15.10 -7.41
C GLY A 55 19.85 -14.58 -7.32
N SER A 56 20.75 -15.30 -7.99
CA SER A 56 22.19 -15.02 -7.98
C SER A 56 22.70 -14.34 -9.25
N LYS A 57 21.98 -14.44 -10.36
CA LYS A 57 22.35 -13.83 -11.66
C LYS A 57 21.45 -12.63 -11.94
N MET A 58 22.02 -11.43 -11.84
CA MET A 58 21.28 -10.17 -11.95
C MET A 58 21.84 -9.25 -13.05
N PRO A 59 21.99 -9.67 -14.32
CA PRO A 59 22.33 -8.73 -15.39
C PRO A 59 21.20 -7.72 -15.60
N PHE A 60 21.53 -6.54 -16.15
CA PHE A 60 20.54 -5.49 -16.44
C PHE A 60 19.35 -6.03 -17.23
N GLY A 61 18.14 -5.74 -16.77
CA GLY A 61 16.88 -6.13 -17.41
C GLY A 61 16.46 -7.59 -17.17
N GLN A 62 17.20 -8.36 -16.39
CA GLN A 62 16.82 -9.72 -16.03
C GLN A 62 15.50 -9.71 -15.25
N LEU A 63 14.52 -10.48 -15.70
CA LEU A 63 13.33 -10.79 -14.91
C LEU A 63 13.70 -11.83 -13.86
N MET A 64 13.64 -11.44 -12.59
CA MET A 64 13.94 -12.31 -11.45
C MET A 64 12.71 -13.11 -11.04
N SER A 65 11.54 -12.46 -11.03
CA SER A 65 10.26 -13.10 -10.69
C SER A 65 9.10 -12.35 -11.33
N GLU A 66 8.02 -13.08 -11.63
CA GLU A 66 6.75 -12.54 -12.10
C GLU A 66 5.61 -13.21 -11.33
N PHE A 67 4.68 -12.40 -10.84
CA PHE A 67 3.50 -12.84 -10.10
C PHE A 67 2.23 -12.25 -10.72
N GLY A 68 1.08 -12.86 -10.40
CA GLY A 68 -0.23 -12.42 -10.86
C GLY A 68 -0.62 -12.94 -12.24
N GLY A 69 -1.78 -12.48 -12.74
CA GLY A 69 -2.32 -12.83 -14.05
C GLY A 69 -3.02 -14.19 -14.16
N ALA A 70 -3.40 -14.82 -13.04
CA ALA A 70 -4.33 -15.96 -13.07
C ALA A 70 -5.77 -15.44 -12.96
N GLY A 71 -6.62 -15.70 -13.96
CA GLY A 71 -8.04 -15.30 -13.96
C GLY A 71 -8.29 -13.84 -14.36
N SER A 72 -9.33 -13.22 -13.77
CA SER A 72 -9.83 -11.86 -14.07
C SER A 72 -9.01 -10.73 -13.41
N GLY A 73 -7.69 -10.88 -13.28
CA GLY A 73 -6.83 -10.08 -12.38
C GLY A 73 -6.98 -8.56 -12.46
N GLY A 74 -6.61 -7.85 -11.39
CA GLY A 74 -6.64 -6.38 -11.30
C GLY A 74 -5.33 -5.68 -11.65
N TRP A 75 -5.40 -4.40 -12.05
CA TRP A 75 -4.21 -3.55 -12.20
C TRP A 75 -3.44 -3.47 -10.89
N VAL A 76 -2.11 -3.61 -10.94
CA VAL A 76 -1.28 -3.55 -9.73
C VAL A 76 -0.93 -2.09 -9.44
N HIS A 77 -1.61 -1.49 -8.45
CA HIS A 77 -1.50 -0.06 -8.16
C HIS A 77 -0.22 0.29 -7.40
N SER A 78 0.18 -0.55 -6.46
CA SER A 78 1.35 -0.30 -5.61
C SER A 78 2.09 -1.59 -5.27
N VAL A 79 3.41 -1.48 -5.18
CA VAL A 79 4.33 -2.54 -4.77
C VAL A 79 5.22 -2.02 -3.64
N SER A 80 5.64 -2.88 -2.72
CA SER A 80 6.58 -2.52 -1.67
C SER A 80 7.46 -3.69 -1.24
N PHE A 81 8.78 -3.55 -1.34
CA PHE A 81 9.74 -4.46 -0.70
C PHE A 81 9.75 -4.25 0.82
N SER A 82 9.96 -5.33 1.58
CA SER A 82 10.23 -5.24 3.02
C SER A 82 11.60 -4.62 3.32
N ALA A 83 11.88 -4.34 4.58
CA ALA A 83 13.16 -3.77 5.00
C ALA A 83 14.34 -4.67 4.65
N SER A 84 14.18 -6.00 4.84
CA SER A 84 15.20 -6.97 4.43
C SER A 84 15.31 -7.11 2.90
N GLY A 85 14.25 -6.76 2.18
CA GLY A 85 14.11 -6.99 0.74
C GLY A 85 13.70 -8.42 0.38
N ASN A 86 13.57 -9.33 1.35
CA ASN A 86 13.18 -10.72 1.09
C ASN A 86 11.70 -10.86 0.75
N ARG A 87 10.87 -9.90 1.15
CA ARG A 87 9.42 -9.92 0.91
C ARG A 87 9.01 -8.81 -0.01
N LEU A 88 7.98 -9.07 -0.81
CA LEU A 88 7.35 -8.10 -1.69
C LEU A 88 5.84 -8.14 -1.49
N ALA A 89 5.27 -6.99 -1.14
CA ALA A 89 3.83 -6.78 -1.04
C ALA A 89 3.31 -6.02 -2.26
N TRP A 90 2.08 -6.30 -2.66
CA TRP A 90 1.39 -5.48 -3.66
C TRP A 90 -0.12 -5.49 -3.44
N VAL A 91 -0.78 -4.47 -4.01
CA VAL A 91 -2.24 -4.35 -4.02
C VAL A 91 -2.75 -4.17 -5.45
N SER A 92 -3.88 -4.81 -5.73
CA SER A 92 -4.48 -4.82 -7.07
C SER A 92 -5.92 -4.32 -7.07
N HIS A 93 -6.36 -3.86 -8.25
CA HIS A 93 -7.70 -3.28 -8.47
C HIS A 93 -8.85 -4.27 -8.18
N ASP A 94 -8.56 -5.56 -8.04
CA ASP A 94 -9.50 -6.60 -7.67
C ASP A 94 -9.64 -6.76 -6.14
N SER A 95 -9.31 -5.75 -5.33
CA SER A 95 -9.41 -5.78 -3.85
C SER A 95 -8.60 -6.90 -3.17
N ILE A 96 -7.49 -7.31 -3.77
CA ILE A 96 -6.56 -8.30 -3.20
C ILE A 96 -5.30 -7.60 -2.69
N VAL A 97 -4.89 -7.95 -1.47
CA VAL A 97 -3.53 -7.72 -0.96
C VAL A 97 -2.75 -9.01 -1.14
N SER A 98 -1.53 -8.91 -1.65
CA SER A 98 -0.66 -10.07 -1.84
C SER A 98 0.71 -9.81 -1.24
N VAL A 99 1.30 -10.86 -0.66
CA VAL A 99 2.69 -10.86 -0.19
C VAL A 99 3.37 -12.13 -0.67
N VAL A 100 4.60 -12.01 -1.14
CA VAL A 100 5.49 -13.15 -1.42
C VAL A 100 6.75 -13.01 -0.58
N ASP A 101 7.26 -14.15 -0.09
CA ASP A 101 8.55 -14.24 0.58
C ASP A 101 9.51 -15.08 -0.27
N ALA A 102 10.55 -14.43 -0.77
CA ALA A 102 11.56 -15.05 -1.61
C ALA A 102 12.39 -16.11 -0.89
N SER A 103 12.43 -16.05 0.45
CA SER A 103 13.09 -17.07 1.26
C SER A 103 12.24 -18.34 1.46
N LYS A 104 10.94 -18.31 1.11
CA LYS A 104 9.97 -19.40 1.34
C LYS A 104 9.36 -19.89 0.04
N ASN A 105 10.19 -20.46 -0.83
CA ASN A 105 9.77 -21.07 -2.10
C ASN A 105 9.02 -20.12 -3.06
N MET A 106 9.08 -18.80 -2.87
CA MET A 106 8.36 -17.82 -3.68
C MET A 106 6.83 -18.04 -3.72
N SER A 107 6.26 -18.61 -2.65
CA SER A 107 4.80 -18.80 -2.58
C SER A 107 4.09 -17.47 -2.30
N VAL A 108 3.07 -17.17 -3.10
CA VAL A 108 2.28 -15.96 -2.93
C VAL A 108 1.14 -16.23 -1.95
N SER A 109 1.08 -15.44 -0.88
CA SER A 109 -0.07 -15.37 0.03
C SER A 109 -0.99 -14.25 -0.43
N GLN A 110 -2.26 -14.55 -0.64
CA GLN A 110 -3.25 -13.59 -1.14
C GLN A 110 -4.43 -13.49 -0.18
N LEU A 111 -4.83 -12.26 0.11
CA LEU A 111 -6.01 -11.95 0.89
C LEU A 111 -6.98 -11.13 0.05
N LYS A 112 -8.07 -11.76 -0.38
CA LYS A 112 -9.21 -11.06 -0.97
C LYS A 112 -9.98 -10.37 0.16
N THR A 113 -10.08 -9.06 0.08
CA THR A 113 -10.78 -8.26 1.08
C THR A 113 -12.23 -8.01 0.66
N GLU A 114 -13.08 -7.69 1.64
CA GLU A 114 -14.45 -7.18 1.41
C GLU A 114 -14.49 -5.68 1.09
N PHE A 115 -13.32 -5.02 1.15
CA PHE A 115 -13.16 -3.58 0.95
C PHE A 115 -13.07 -3.21 -0.54
N LEU A 116 -13.20 -1.91 -0.81
CA LEU A 116 -12.93 -1.35 -2.12
C LEU A 116 -11.43 -1.44 -2.45
N PRO A 117 -11.04 -1.30 -3.73
CA PRO A 117 -9.66 -1.51 -4.11
C PRO A 117 -8.68 -0.57 -3.41
N LEU A 118 -7.55 -1.14 -3.03
CA LEU A 118 -6.42 -0.45 -2.42
C LEU A 118 -5.51 0.12 -3.51
N LEU A 119 -5.00 1.32 -3.30
CA LEU A 119 -4.18 2.06 -4.28
C LEU A 119 -2.71 2.14 -3.88
N SER A 120 -2.41 2.12 -2.57
CA SER A 120 -1.06 2.24 -2.05
C SER A 120 -0.81 1.21 -0.96
N VAL A 121 0.40 0.66 -0.92
CA VAL A 121 0.86 -0.27 0.12
C VAL A 121 2.32 0.01 0.48
N ILE A 122 2.67 -0.10 1.76
CA ILE A 122 4.04 0.02 2.25
C ILE A 122 4.29 -0.90 3.43
N PHE A 123 5.45 -1.57 3.46
CA PHE A 123 5.92 -2.22 4.68
C PHE A 123 6.27 -1.19 5.75
N VAL A 124 5.84 -1.45 6.98
CA VAL A 124 6.13 -0.63 8.17
C VAL A 124 6.90 -1.41 9.25
N SER A 125 6.99 -2.72 9.08
CA SER A 125 7.94 -3.63 9.74
C SER A 125 8.22 -4.78 8.76
N GLU A 126 9.03 -5.79 9.14
CA GLU A 126 9.25 -6.96 8.27
C GLU A 126 7.97 -7.81 8.07
N ASN A 127 7.01 -7.71 9.01
CA ASN A 127 5.81 -8.54 9.08
C ASN A 127 4.52 -7.72 8.92
N SER A 128 4.58 -6.40 8.81
CA SER A 128 3.39 -5.54 8.78
C SER A 128 3.40 -4.60 7.60
N VAL A 129 2.24 -4.48 6.94
CA VAL A 129 2.02 -3.54 5.83
C VAL A 129 0.82 -2.64 6.12
N ILE A 130 0.96 -1.37 5.75
CA ILE A 130 -0.17 -0.44 5.67
C ILE A 130 -0.61 -0.37 4.23
N ALA A 131 -1.91 -0.48 3.99
CA ALA A 131 -2.51 -0.20 2.70
C ALA A 131 -3.70 0.75 2.81
N ALA A 132 -3.93 1.53 1.76
CA ALA A 132 -5.04 2.47 1.69
C ALA A 132 -5.52 2.64 0.24
N GLY A 133 -6.76 3.08 0.05
CA GLY A 133 -7.34 3.27 -1.27
C GLY A 133 -8.72 3.90 -1.24
N HIS A 134 -9.67 3.29 -1.97
CA HIS A 134 -11.00 3.85 -2.20
C HIS A 134 -11.91 3.86 -0.96
N ASP A 135 -11.62 3.07 0.07
CA ASP A 135 -12.29 3.16 1.38
C ASP A 135 -11.96 4.44 2.17
N CYS A 136 -11.03 5.27 1.68
CA CYS A 136 -10.61 6.51 2.35
C CYS A 136 -10.03 6.29 3.76
N CYS A 137 -9.59 5.08 4.07
CA CYS A 137 -9.11 4.66 5.39
C CYS A 137 -7.82 3.83 5.26
N PRO A 138 -6.74 4.15 5.99
CA PRO A 138 -5.59 3.28 6.10
C PRO A 138 -5.91 2.02 6.90
N MET A 139 -5.38 0.89 6.44
CA MET A 139 -5.64 -0.44 6.96
C MET A 139 -4.32 -1.16 7.24
N LEU A 140 -4.26 -1.88 8.36
CA LEU A 140 -3.12 -2.71 8.74
C LEU A 140 -3.36 -4.16 8.36
N PHE A 141 -2.33 -4.78 7.77
CA PHE A 141 -2.26 -6.21 7.51
C PHE A 141 -0.95 -6.76 8.07
N THR A 142 -0.96 -8.03 8.44
CA THR A 142 0.21 -8.76 8.93
C THR A 142 0.50 -9.98 8.06
N TYR A 143 1.77 -10.22 7.79
CA TYR A 143 2.28 -11.41 7.14
C TYR A 143 3.21 -12.12 8.11
N ASP A 144 2.76 -13.26 8.65
CA ASP A 144 3.48 -13.99 9.67
C ASP A 144 4.56 -14.93 9.09
N ASP A 145 5.36 -15.52 9.96
CA ASP A 145 6.41 -16.45 9.55
C ASP A 145 5.90 -17.79 9.03
N THR A 146 4.61 -18.09 9.15
CA THR A 146 3.99 -19.26 8.51
C THR A 146 3.61 -18.98 7.05
N GLY A 147 3.67 -17.73 6.62
CA GLY A 147 3.27 -17.28 5.29
C GLY A 147 1.80 -16.87 5.21
N SER A 148 1.15 -16.63 6.34
CA SER A 148 -0.25 -16.22 6.41
C SER A 148 -0.38 -14.71 6.37
N LEU A 149 -1.12 -14.20 5.37
CA LEU A 149 -1.48 -12.79 5.25
C LEU A 149 -2.87 -12.56 5.85
N THR A 150 -2.98 -11.70 6.85
CA THR A 150 -4.22 -11.42 7.57
C THR A 150 -4.49 -9.93 7.68
N PHE A 151 -5.78 -9.56 7.65
CA PHE A 151 -6.23 -8.22 7.99
C PHE A 151 -6.26 -8.05 9.51
N VAL A 152 -5.78 -6.91 10.00
CA VAL A 152 -5.75 -6.60 11.44
C VAL A 152 -6.83 -5.59 11.81
N SER A 153 -6.75 -4.37 11.26
CA SER A 153 -7.66 -3.29 11.64
C SER A 153 -7.66 -2.13 10.64
N LYS A 154 -8.78 -1.41 10.58
CA LYS A 154 -8.83 -0.02 10.08
C LYS A 154 -8.18 0.91 11.11
N LEU A 155 -7.36 1.86 10.66
CA LEU A 155 -6.59 2.74 11.54
C LEU A 155 -7.22 4.12 11.73
N ASP A 156 -8.23 4.45 10.93
CA ASP A 156 -9.02 5.66 11.09
C ASP A 156 -10.20 5.40 12.02
N ILE A 157 -9.97 5.57 13.33
CA ILE A 157 -11.04 5.49 14.32
C ILE A 157 -11.62 6.89 14.50
N PRO A 158 -12.91 7.09 14.19
CA PRO A 158 -13.57 8.36 14.44
C PRO A 158 -13.46 8.67 15.94
N LYS A 159 -12.88 9.82 16.28
CA LYS A 159 -13.12 10.40 17.61
C LYS A 159 -14.63 10.58 17.71
N GLN A 160 -15.28 10.02 18.75
CA GLN A 160 -16.71 10.23 19.00
C GLN A 160 -17.03 11.70 18.74
N SER A 161 -17.69 11.99 17.62
CA SER A 161 -18.11 13.35 17.36
C SER A 161 -19.15 13.63 18.44
N THR A 162 -18.88 14.60 19.30
CA THR A 162 -19.94 15.21 20.08
C THR A 162 -20.97 15.66 19.04
N GLN A 163 -22.10 14.95 18.94
CA GLN A 163 -23.20 15.34 18.07
C GLN A 163 -23.48 16.81 18.36
N ARG A 164 -23.09 17.69 17.43
CA ARG A 164 -23.50 19.09 17.49
C ARG A 164 -25.00 19.07 17.33
N ASN A 165 -25.72 19.41 18.40
CA ASN A 165 -27.15 19.66 18.33
C ASN A 165 -27.37 20.84 17.39
N ILE A 166 -27.74 20.53 16.14
CA ILE A 166 -28.06 21.52 15.12
C ILE A 166 -29.35 22.22 15.55
N SER A 167 -29.32 23.56 15.65
CA SER A 167 -30.49 24.33 16.07
C SER A 167 -31.62 24.28 15.02
N ALA A 168 -32.87 24.46 15.45
CA ALA A 168 -34.02 24.50 14.54
C ALA A 168 -33.89 25.59 13.45
N MET A 169 -33.27 26.73 13.77
CA MET A 169 -33.03 27.82 12.81
C MET A 169 -31.96 27.47 11.78
N GLU A 170 -30.94 26.72 12.17
CA GLU A 170 -29.89 26.23 11.26
C GLU A 170 -30.45 25.18 10.30
N ARG A 171 -31.34 24.29 10.77
CA ARG A 171 -32.10 23.37 9.91
C ARG A 171 -32.95 24.12 8.89
N PHE A 172 -33.65 25.18 9.30
CA PHE A 172 -34.49 25.97 8.41
C PHE A 172 -33.68 26.68 7.31
N ARG A 173 -32.50 27.24 7.67
CA ARG A 173 -31.57 27.87 6.71
C ARG A 173 -30.97 26.86 5.74
N ASN A 174 -30.66 25.64 6.18
CA ASN A 174 -30.13 24.59 5.31
C ASN A 174 -31.19 24.11 4.31
N MET A 175 -32.44 23.96 4.75
CA MET A 175 -33.57 23.60 3.88
C MET A 175 -33.79 24.64 2.78
N ASP A 176 -33.75 25.94 3.13
CA ASP A 176 -33.91 27.04 2.17
C ASP A 176 -32.75 27.13 1.16
N LYS A 177 -31.51 26.89 1.62
CA LYS A 177 -30.33 26.93 0.74
C LYS A 177 -30.15 25.72 -0.16
N ARG A 178 -30.54 24.52 0.29
CA ARG A 178 -30.21 23.24 -0.37
C ARG A 178 -31.42 22.50 -0.94
N ALA A 179 -32.65 22.98 -0.68
CA ALA A 179 -33.89 22.35 -1.10
C ALA A 179 -34.00 20.85 -0.73
N THR A 180 -33.36 20.43 0.37
CA THR A 180 -33.36 19.05 0.86
C THR A 180 -33.97 19.00 2.27
N THR A 181 -34.90 18.08 2.49
CA THR A 181 -35.51 17.80 3.81
C THR A 181 -34.67 16.85 4.66
N GLU A 182 -33.71 16.16 4.05
CA GLU A 182 -32.76 15.26 4.71
C GLU A 182 -31.37 15.92 4.78
N ASP A 183 -30.72 15.82 5.95
CA ASP A 183 -29.28 16.05 6.08
C ASP A 183 -28.55 14.93 5.34
N ARG A 184 -28.49 14.99 3.99
CA ARG A 184 -27.57 14.15 3.22
C ARG A 184 -26.16 14.63 3.53
N ASN A 185 -25.61 14.09 4.60
CA ASN A 185 -24.25 14.36 5.00
C ASN A 185 -23.34 13.65 3.98
N THR A 186 -22.85 14.38 2.99
CA THR A 186 -21.89 13.87 2.00
C THR A 186 -20.50 13.66 2.60
N THR A 187 -20.33 13.93 3.89
CA THR A 187 -19.08 13.75 4.62
C THR A 187 -18.95 12.31 5.09
N LEU A 188 -17.82 11.69 4.75
CA LEU A 188 -17.44 10.38 5.27
C LEU A 188 -17.05 10.48 6.74
N GLU A 189 -17.17 9.38 7.47
CA GLU A 189 -16.70 9.27 8.87
C GLU A 189 -15.18 9.22 8.99
N THR A 190 -14.48 8.92 7.89
CA THR A 190 -13.03 8.91 7.77
C THR A 190 -12.47 10.33 7.74
N LEU A 191 -11.22 10.52 8.18
CA LEU A 191 -10.48 11.76 8.04
C LEU A 191 -10.34 12.16 6.56
N HIS A 192 -10.01 11.21 5.70
CA HIS A 192 -10.03 11.45 4.26
C HIS A 192 -11.46 11.41 3.73
N GLN A 193 -11.80 12.37 2.87
CA GLN A 193 -13.13 12.52 2.26
C GLN A 193 -13.16 12.04 0.80
N ASN A 194 -12.05 11.48 0.32
CA ASN A 194 -11.92 10.82 -0.96
C ASN A 194 -10.74 9.83 -0.91
N SER A 195 -10.54 9.09 -2.00
CA SER A 195 -9.57 8.00 -2.10
C SER A 195 -8.17 8.43 -1.68
N ILE A 196 -7.54 7.61 -0.83
CA ILE A 196 -6.12 7.76 -0.47
C ILE A 196 -5.29 7.18 -1.62
N THR A 197 -4.43 7.99 -2.21
CA THR A 197 -3.63 7.60 -3.38
C THR A 197 -2.21 7.20 -3.03
N GLN A 198 -1.70 7.63 -1.88
CA GLN A 198 -0.35 7.31 -1.45
C GLN A 198 -0.26 7.17 0.07
N VAL A 199 0.49 6.15 0.49
CA VAL A 199 0.98 5.93 1.86
C VAL A 199 2.51 6.00 1.80
N SER A 200 3.12 6.73 2.73
CA SER A 200 4.57 6.87 2.83
C SER A 200 5.03 6.85 4.28
N ILE A 201 6.28 6.46 4.53
CA ILE A 201 6.88 6.54 5.86
C ILE A 201 7.25 8.01 6.13
N TYR A 202 6.81 8.53 7.27
CA TYR A 202 7.12 9.89 7.71
C TYR A 202 8.27 9.93 8.72
N ASP A 203 8.31 8.96 9.64
CA ASP A 203 9.35 8.85 10.66
C ASP A 203 9.75 7.39 10.86
N GLY A 204 11.05 7.11 10.79
CA GLY A 204 11.62 5.77 10.79
C GLY A 204 11.88 5.24 9.38
N ASP A 205 11.91 3.91 9.26
CA ASP A 205 12.05 3.20 7.99
C ASP A 205 11.17 1.94 7.98
N LYS A 206 11.32 1.08 6.97
CA LYS A 206 10.48 -0.13 6.85
C LYS A 206 10.78 -1.18 7.94
N SER A 207 11.87 -1.02 8.71
CA SER A 207 12.23 -1.92 9.82
C SER A 207 11.70 -1.43 11.16
N ASP A 208 11.67 -0.11 11.38
CA ASP A 208 11.13 0.56 12.57
C ASP A 208 10.36 1.83 12.15
N CYS A 209 9.17 1.65 11.57
CA CYS A 209 8.33 2.77 11.22
C CYS A 209 7.58 3.25 12.46
N ARG A 210 7.76 4.52 12.83
CA ARG A 210 7.06 5.14 13.98
C ARG A 210 5.85 5.94 13.53
N LYS A 211 5.95 6.59 12.36
CA LYS A 211 4.88 7.40 11.79
C LYS A 211 4.80 7.21 10.29
N PHE A 212 3.59 7.17 9.77
CA PHE A 212 3.34 7.17 8.33
C PHE A 212 2.44 8.33 7.93
N CYS A 213 2.44 8.66 6.64
CA CYS A 213 1.68 9.73 6.05
C CYS A 213 0.77 9.18 4.95
N THR A 214 -0.46 9.69 4.87
CA THR A 214 -1.40 9.42 3.77
C THR A 214 -1.75 10.71 3.05
N THR A 215 -1.82 10.66 1.73
CA THR A 215 -2.33 11.75 0.88
C THR A 215 -3.46 11.25 0.00
N GLY A 216 -4.50 12.06 -0.17
CA GLY A 216 -5.69 11.70 -0.94
C GLY A 216 -6.06 12.71 -2.03
N ILE A 217 -7.02 12.31 -2.88
CA ILE A 217 -7.58 13.16 -3.95
C ILE A 217 -8.40 14.33 -3.35
N ASP A 218 -8.80 14.21 -2.10
CA ASP A 218 -9.41 15.28 -1.30
C ASP A 218 -8.45 16.44 -0.97
N GLY A 219 -7.17 16.32 -1.32
CA GLY A 219 -6.15 17.33 -1.04
C GLY A 219 -5.65 17.30 0.41
N ALA A 220 -6.08 16.32 1.21
CA ALA A 220 -5.63 16.15 2.58
C ALA A 220 -4.29 15.40 2.64
N MET A 221 -3.46 15.77 3.62
CA MET A 221 -2.27 15.05 4.03
C MET A 221 -2.36 14.80 5.53
N THR A 222 -2.36 13.53 5.93
CA THR A 222 -2.56 13.13 7.33
C THR A 222 -1.37 12.32 7.82
N ILE A 223 -0.83 12.70 8.97
CA ILE A 223 0.25 11.96 9.64
C ILE A 223 -0.37 11.10 10.74
N TRP A 224 0.03 9.83 10.76
CA TRP A 224 -0.44 8.80 11.67
C TRP A 224 0.72 8.36 12.54
N ASP A 225 0.52 8.35 13.86
CA ASP A 225 1.52 7.96 14.85
C ASP A 225 1.13 6.61 15.45
N PHE A 226 1.97 5.59 15.29
CA PHE A 226 1.65 4.25 15.76
C PHE A 226 1.50 4.16 17.28
N LYS A 227 2.30 4.90 18.04
CA LYS A 227 2.14 4.95 19.50
C LYS A 227 0.77 5.49 19.90
N THR A 228 0.27 6.47 19.14
CA THR A 228 -1.08 7.01 19.34
C THR A 228 -2.14 6.00 18.92
N LEU A 229 -1.98 5.33 17.79
CA LEU A 229 -2.91 4.31 17.30
C LEU A 229 -3.01 3.11 18.24
N GLU A 230 -1.88 2.59 18.74
CA GLU A 230 -1.85 1.49 19.72
C GLU A 230 -2.58 1.84 21.02
N SER A 231 -2.61 3.12 21.40
CA SER A 231 -3.38 3.56 22.57
C SER A 231 -4.90 3.59 22.34
N TYR A 232 -5.34 3.73 21.08
CA TYR A 232 -6.76 3.80 20.71
C TYR A 232 -7.33 2.46 20.24
N ILE A 233 -6.49 1.59 19.68
CA ILE A 233 -6.90 0.32 19.09
C ILE A 233 -6.47 -0.80 20.03
N GLN A 234 -7.42 -1.31 20.82
CA GLN A 234 -7.13 -2.38 21.77
C GLN A 234 -6.60 -3.62 21.04
N GLY A 235 -5.42 -4.09 21.47
CA GLY A 235 -4.80 -5.29 20.91
C GLY A 235 -3.95 -5.04 19.65
N LEU A 236 -3.86 -3.80 19.17
CA LEU A 236 -2.94 -3.46 18.08
C LEU A 236 -1.49 -3.56 18.56
N ARG A 237 -0.69 -4.36 17.86
CA ARG A 237 0.77 -4.44 18.02
C ARG A 237 1.40 -4.54 16.65
N ILE A 238 2.32 -3.62 16.36
CA ILE A 238 2.97 -3.52 15.05
C ILE A 238 4.43 -4.02 15.11
N MET A 239 4.94 -4.18 16.33
CA MET A 239 6.22 -4.82 16.69
C MET A 239 6.01 -6.02 17.61
#